data_AF-A0A1E5A5W5-F1
#
_entry.id   AF-A0A1E5A5W5-F1
#
_cell.length_a   1.000
_cell.length_b   1.000
_cell.length_c   1.000
_cell.angle_alpha   90.00
_cell.angle_beta   90.00
_cell.angle_gamma   90.00
#
_symmetry.space_group_name_H-M   'P 1'
#
loop_
_entity.id
_entity.type
_entity.pdbx_description
1 polymer ?
#
loop_
_entity_poly.entity_id
_entity_poly.type
_entity_poly.pdbx_seq_one_letter_code
_entity_poly.pdbx_strand_id
1 'polypeptide(L)'
;MNMQLLTDFFFWCSVINGALLALWVVLMMLAPDLVYKTQYRWFPLGREAFAETMYRFLGLFKILYLMFNLVPWIALKILASGLA
;
A
#
# COMPACT_ATOMS: atom_id res chain seq x y z
N MET A 1 -10.21 -22.27 -11.21
CA MET A 1 -10.09 -20.80 -11.31
C MET A 1 -9.30 -20.50 -12.58
N ASN A 2 -9.77 -19.61 -13.46
CA ASN A 2 -9.05 -19.29 -14.69
C ASN A 2 -7.80 -18.46 -14.36
N MET A 3 -6.66 -18.76 -14.96
CA MET A 3 -5.41 -18.00 -14.80
C MET A 3 -5.59 -16.52 -15.16
N GLN A 4 -6.46 -16.23 -16.14
CA GLN A 4 -6.84 -14.87 -16.50
C GLN A 4 -7.54 -14.14 -15.34
N LEU A 5 -8.55 -14.78 -14.73
CA LEU A 5 -9.29 -14.21 -13.60
C LEU A 5 -8.38 -13.93 -12.41
N LEU A 6 -7.45 -14.85 -12.11
CA LEU A 6 -6.51 -14.67 -11.02
C LEU A 6 -5.51 -13.52 -11.29
N THR A 7 -5.06 -13.40 -12.54
CA THR A 7 -4.20 -12.28 -12.97
C THR A 7 -4.92 -10.94 -12.84
N ASP A 8 -6.18 -10.86 -13.29
CA ASP A 8 -7.00 -9.65 -13.20
C ASP A 8 -7.32 -9.29 -11.74
N PHE A 9 -7.54 -10.30 -10.89
CA PHE A 9 -7.72 -10.08 -9.45
C PHE A 9 -6.48 -9.44 -8.81
N PHE A 10 -5.30 -10.03 -8.96
CA PHE A 10 -4.07 -9.47 -8.38
C PHE A 10 -3.68 -8.13 -9.03
N PHE A 11 -4.06 -7.90 -10.29
CA PHE A 11 -3.90 -6.59 -10.93
C PHE A 11 -4.71 -5.51 -10.19
N TRP A 12 -6.01 -5.71 -10.01
CA TRP A 12 -6.86 -4.73 -9.33
C TRP A 12 -6.48 -4.56 -7.86
N CYS A 13 -6.11 -5.65 -7.18
CA CYS A 13 -5.56 -5.56 -5.83
C CYS A 13 -4.28 -4.71 -5.80
N SER A 14 -3.40 -4.84 -6.80
CA SER A 14 -2.19 -4.04 -6.90
C SER A 14 -2.48 -2.56 -7.19
N VAL A 15 -3.44 -2.28 -8.06
CA VAL A 15 -3.86 -0.90 -8.39
C VAL A 15 -4.45 -0.21 -7.16
N ILE A 16 -5.42 -0.83 -6.50
CA ILE A 16 -6.13 -0.24 -5.36
C ILE A 16 -5.19 -0.04 -4.16
N ASN A 17 -4.44 -1.08 -3.77
CA ASN A 17 -3.53 -0.97 -2.63
C ASN A 17 -2.34 -0.03 -2.94
N GLY A 18 -1.84 -0.05 -4.18
CA GLY A 18 -0.79 0.87 -4.63
C GLY A 18 -1.23 2.32 -4.61
N ALA A 19 -2.44 2.61 -5.08
CA ALA A 19 -3.02 3.96 -5.03
C ALA A 19 -3.25 4.43 -3.59
N LEU A 20 -3.71 3.56 -2.70
CA LEU A 20 -3.90 3.89 -1.29
C LEU A 20 -2.55 4.17 -0.60
N LEU A 21 -1.53 3.36 -0.85
CA LEU A 21 -0.18 3.60 -0.33
C LEU A 21 0.38 4.94 -0.85
N ALA A 22 0.24 5.20 -2.15
CA ALA A 22 0.69 6.45 -2.77
C ALA A 22 -0.05 7.66 -2.19
N LEU A 23 -1.37 7.58 -2.01
CA LEU A 23 -2.18 8.61 -1.39
C LEU A 23 -1.63 8.97 0.00
N TRP A 24 -1.40 7.97 0.85
CA TRP A 24 -0.88 8.23 2.19
C TRP A 24 0.52 8.83 2.20
N VAL A 25 1.41 8.35 1.32
CA VAL A 25 2.76 8.93 1.17
C VAL A 25 2.67 10.39 0.74
N VAL A 26 1.85 10.69 -0.27
CA VAL A 26 1.67 12.07 -0.78
C VAL A 26 1.07 12.98 0.29
N LEU A 27 0.04 12.53 1.02
CA LEU A 27 -0.57 13.30 2.10
C LEU A 27 0.41 13.61 3.23
N MET A 28 1.24 12.64 3.60
CA MET A 28 2.27 12.84 4.63
C MET A 28 3.39 13.78 4.17
N MET A 29 3.69 13.83 2.87
CA MET A 29 4.70 14.75 2.31
C MET A 29 4.17 16.17 2.15
N LEU A 30 2.96 16.33 1.59
CA LEU A 30 2.41 17.63 1.22
C LEU A 30 1.64 18.33 2.35
N ALA A 31 1.01 17.56 3.24
CA ALA A 31 0.13 18.10 4.27
C ALA A 31 0.27 17.36 5.62
N PRO A 32 1.50 17.16 6.16
CA PRO A 32 1.71 16.39 7.40
C PRO A 32 0.92 16.94 8.60
N ASP A 33 0.76 18.25 8.69
CA ASP A 33 -0.01 18.89 9.76
C ASP A 33 -1.52 18.61 9.67
N LEU A 34 -2.07 18.53 8.46
CA LEU A 34 -3.48 18.21 8.25
C LEU A 34 -3.74 16.76 8.65
N VAL A 35 -2.86 15.85 8.24
CA VAL A 35 -2.94 14.44 8.63
C VAL A 35 -2.82 14.31 10.16
N TYR A 36 -1.84 14.96 10.78
CA TYR A 36 -1.70 14.93 12.24
C TYR A 36 -2.95 15.46 12.95
N LYS A 37 -3.47 16.63 12.57
CA LYS A 37 -4.65 17.23 13.22
C LYS A 37 -5.89 16.34 13.10
N THR A 38 -6.11 15.74 11.94
CA THR A 38 -7.26 14.85 11.73
C THR A 38 -7.15 13.58 12.57
N GLN A 39 -5.96 12.98 12.63
CA GLN A 39 -5.72 11.77 13.42
C GLN A 39 -5.68 12.04 14.92
N TYR A 40 -5.17 13.19 15.35
CA TYR A 40 -5.09 13.58 16.77
C TYR A 40 -6.45 13.59 17.46
N ARG A 41 -7.51 13.94 16.72
CA ARG A 41 -8.90 13.92 17.22
C ARG A 41 -9.37 12.50 17.60
N TRP A 42 -8.81 11.47 16.98
CA TRP A 42 -9.13 10.07 17.24
C TRP A 42 -8.14 9.45 18.22
N PHE A 43 -6.87 9.81 18.09
CA PHE A 43 -5.76 9.30 18.90
C PHE A 43 -4.86 10.45 19.33
N PRO A 44 -4.95 10.92 20.59
CA PRO A 44 -4.19 12.08 21.07
C PRO A 44 -2.72 11.72 21.33
N LEU A 45 -1.99 11.42 20.25
CA LEU A 45 -0.56 11.10 20.25
C LEU A 45 0.26 12.39 20.12
N GLY A 46 1.41 12.42 20.78
CA GLY A 46 2.43 13.44 20.51
C GLY A 46 2.93 13.36 19.06
N ARG A 47 3.44 14.48 18.52
CA ARG A 47 3.88 14.54 17.11
C ARG A 47 4.96 13.50 16.76
N GLU A 48 5.92 13.28 17.65
CA GLU A 48 6.99 12.30 17.43
C GLU A 48 6.44 10.87 17.37
N ALA A 49 5.62 10.48 18.38
CA ALA A 49 4.97 9.18 18.42
C ALA A 49 4.06 8.94 17.21
N PHE A 50 3.36 9.98 16.74
CA PHE A 50 2.56 9.90 15.52
C PHE A 50 3.42 9.67 14.29
N ALA A 51 4.50 10.44 14.10
CA ALA A 51 5.39 10.30 12.96
C ALA A 51 6.05 8.91 12.91
N GLU A 52 6.54 8.43 14.05
CA GLU A 52 7.12 7.08 14.19
C GLU A 52 6.09 5.98 13.84
N THR A 53 4.86 6.12 14.37
CA THR A 53 3.78 5.16 14.12
C THR A 53 3.37 5.16 12.65
N MET A 54 3.22 6.33 12.03
CA MET A 54 2.90 6.44 10.61
C MET A 54 4.00 5.88 9.71
N TYR A 55 5.28 6.12 10.05
CA TYR A 55 6.40 5.55 9.30
C TYR A 55 6.39 4.02 9.37
N ARG A 56 6.19 3.45 10.56
CA ARG A 56 6.06 1.99 10.76
C ARG A 56 4.86 1.42 10.01
N PHE A 57 3.71 2.08 10.09
CA PHE A 57 2.49 1.67 9.40
C PHE A 57 2.68 1.67 7.87
N LEU A 58 3.23 2.75 7.30
CA LEU A 58 3.50 2.83 5.87
C LEU A 58 4.56 1.82 5.42
N GLY A 59 5.59 1.58 6.24
CA GLY A 59 6.58 0.55 6.00
C GLY A 59 5.97 -0.85 5.94
N LEU A 60 5.15 -1.20 6.94
CA LEU A 60 4.44 -2.48 6.98
C LEU A 60 3.47 -2.62 5.81
N PHE A 61 2.67 -1.59 5.54
CA PHE A 61 1.72 -1.61 4.43
C PHE A 61 2.44 -1.77 3.08
N LYS A 62 3.58 -1.09 2.89
CA LYS A 62 4.41 -1.26 1.69
C LYS A 62 4.88 -2.70 1.51
N ILE A 63 5.35 -3.35 2.58
CA ILE A 63 5.79 -4.75 2.53
C ILE A 63 4.64 -5.68 2.16
N LEU A 64 3.48 -5.54 2.84
CA LEU A 64 2.30 -6.36 2.58
C LEU A 64 1.78 -6.15 1.15
N TYR A 65 1.73 -4.90 0.68
CA TYR A 65 1.38 -4.55 -0.69
C TYR A 65 2.27 -5.28 -1.70
N LEU A 66 3.60 -5.20 -1.53
CA LEU A 66 4.54 -5.83 -2.45
C LEU A 66 4.41 -7.35 -2.44
N MET A 67 4.43 -7.97 -1.25
CA MET A 67 4.46 -9.43 -1.13
C MET A 67 3.14 -10.11 -1.51
N PHE A 68 1.99 -9.51 -1.19
CA PHE A 68 0.69 -10.14 -1.37
C PHE A 68 -0.10 -9.64 -2.58
N ASN A 69 0.33 -8.56 -3.25
CA ASN A 69 -0.38 -8.03 -4.42
C ASN A 69 0.53 -7.94 -5.64
N LEU A 70 1.58 -7.12 -5.56
CA LEU A 70 2.39 -6.80 -6.74
C LEU A 70 3.23 -8.01 -7.20
N VAL A 71 3.92 -8.68 -6.26
CA VAL A 71 4.76 -9.84 -6.58
C VAL A 71 3.94 -11.00 -7.18
N PRO A 72 2.78 -11.40 -6.61
CA PRO A 72 1.93 -12.42 -7.22
C PRO A 72 1.42 -12.04 -8.62
N TRP A 73 1.06 -10.78 -8.85
CA TRP A 73 0.66 -10.31 -10.18
C TRP A 73 1.79 -10.45 -11.19
N ILE A 74 3.01 -10.01 -10.85
CA ILE A 74 4.20 -10.15 -11.70
C ILE A 74 4.49 -11.63 -11.98
N ALA A 75 4.42 -12.49 -10.96
CA ALA A 75 4.65 -13.93 -11.12
C ALA A 75 3.65 -14.55 -12.12
N LEU A 76 2.36 -14.20 -12.03
CA LEU A 76 1.35 -14.67 -12.97
C LEU A 76 1.60 -14.18 -14.40
N LYS A 77 2.05 -12.93 -14.56
CA LYS A 77 2.44 -12.38 -15.87
C LYS A 77 3.64 -13.09 -16.47
N ILE A 78 4.64 -13.45 -15.66
CA ILE A 78 5.81 -14.24 -16.10
C ILE A 78 5.36 -15.63 -16.58
N LEU A 79 4.57 -16.34 -15.77
CA LEU A 79 4.05 -17.66 -16.13
C LEU A 79 3.21 -17.62 -17.42
N ALA A 80 2.37 -16.59 -17.59
CA ALA A 80 1.55 -16.43 -18.79
C ALA A 80 2.35 -16.10 -20.06
N SER A 81 3.55 -15.52 -19.91
CA SER A 81 4.42 -15.14 -21.03
C SER A 81 5.28 -16.29 -21.59
N GLY A 82 5.23 -17.49 -21.00
CA GLY A 82 6.03 -18.64 -21.42
C GLY A 82 7.52 -18.49 -21.11
N LEU A 83 7.89 -17.53 -20.26
CA LEU A 83 9.25 -17.31 -19.74
C LEU A 83 9.59 -18.25 -18.58
N ALA A 84 8.76 -19.27 -18.32
CA ALA A 84 8.86 -20.23 -17.22
C ALA A 84 8.93 -21.66 -17.76
#